data_AF-A0A954PLD7-F1
#
_entry.id   AF-A0A954PLD7-F1
#
_cell.length_a   1.000
_cell.length_b   1.000
_cell.length_c   1.000
_cell.angle_alpha   90.00
_cell.angle_beta   90.00
_cell.angle_gamma   90.00
#
_symmetry.space_group_name_H-M   'P 1'
#
loop_
_entity.id
_entity.type
_entity.pdbx_description
1 polymer ?
#
loop_
_entity_poly.entity_id
_entity_poly.type
_entity_poly.pdbx_seq_one_letter_code
_entity_poly.pdbx_strand_id
1 'polypeptide(L)'
;MAACEKYATRAITDSESPSAELVYRVYDAESEVAAYAELAALPIPSSYTFPSGKVATLNAIGIREIAESASGFTYEATLSFSTYEPKQANDVDYEFEAGAQSVTLTHATATTAFTGGGRTAPDFKRGINVSADGKIQGISVDRPRFSFSVTKYWPVASVTTAYQLIVAGLVGKVNNATYYGLAAGSVRFLGARGRIAGDKFPVTYRFEFSPNESGVSVGDISSISRTGWQYLDVYRHTVVDDNAKKKTEVPHSVYVHTVYDPGDFSTLGV
;
A
#
# COMPACT_ATOMS: atom_id res chain seq x y z
N MET A 1 -27.87 -41.49 18.85
CA MET A 1 -26.41 -41.60 18.66
C MET A 1 -25.71 -40.92 19.82
N ALA A 2 -24.48 -41.30 20.15
CA ALA A 2 -23.71 -40.64 21.20
C ALA A 2 -22.57 -39.87 20.54
N ALA A 3 -22.52 -38.56 20.76
CA ALA A 3 -21.36 -37.73 20.42
C ALA A 3 -20.68 -37.32 21.73
N CYS A 4 -19.36 -37.50 21.84
CA CYS A 4 -18.62 -37.15 23.04
C CYS A 4 -17.30 -36.43 22.72
N GLU A 5 -16.92 -35.49 23.60
CA GLU A 5 -15.67 -34.77 23.45
C GLU A 5 -14.47 -35.63 23.89
N LYS A 6 -13.41 -35.61 23.09
CA LYS A 6 -12.10 -36.13 23.43
C LYS A 6 -11.23 -35.04 24.04
N TYR A 7 -11.34 -34.89 25.35
CA TYR A 7 -10.52 -33.93 26.11
C TYR A 7 -9.01 -34.14 25.95
N ALA A 8 -8.57 -35.39 25.80
CA ALA A 8 -7.16 -35.75 25.69
C ALA A 8 -6.48 -35.27 24.39
N THR A 9 -7.26 -34.90 23.37
CA THR A 9 -6.76 -34.45 22.07
C THR A 9 -6.91 -32.95 21.86
N ARG A 10 -7.23 -32.18 22.92
CA ARG A 10 -7.29 -30.72 22.83
C ARG A 10 -5.91 -30.16 22.51
N ALA A 11 -5.84 -29.31 21.51
CA ALA A 11 -4.65 -28.49 21.23
C ALA A 11 -5.00 -27.04 21.54
N ILE A 12 -4.30 -26.41 22.49
CA ILE A 12 -4.60 -25.04 22.94
C ILE A 12 -3.32 -24.22 22.85
N THR A 13 -3.38 -23.11 22.12
CA THR A 13 -2.29 -22.14 21.97
C THR A 13 -2.78 -20.78 22.46
N ASP A 14 -2.36 -20.38 23.65
CA ASP A 14 -2.64 -19.04 24.19
C ASP A 14 -1.50 -18.09 23.77
N SER A 15 -1.75 -17.26 22.74
CA SER A 15 -0.76 -16.36 22.16
C SER A 15 -1.36 -14.99 21.82
N GLU A 16 -0.66 -14.18 21.03
CA GLU A 16 -1.24 -12.95 20.45
C GLU A 16 -2.42 -13.25 19.51
N SER A 17 -2.30 -14.34 18.75
CA SER A 17 -3.36 -14.91 17.92
C SER A 17 -3.74 -16.28 18.51
N PRO A 18 -4.59 -16.31 19.55
CA PRO A 18 -4.86 -17.55 20.26
C PRO A 18 -5.69 -18.51 19.40
N SER A 19 -5.42 -19.81 19.53
CA SER A 19 -6.14 -20.86 18.83
C SER A 19 -6.42 -22.05 19.73
N ALA A 20 -7.55 -22.71 19.51
CA ALA A 20 -7.90 -23.94 20.20
C ALA A 20 -8.51 -24.94 19.23
N GLU A 21 -8.19 -26.22 19.39
CA GLU A 21 -8.83 -27.31 18.69
C GLU A 21 -9.49 -28.23 19.70
N LEU A 22 -10.80 -28.42 19.55
CA LEU A 22 -11.59 -29.37 20.33
C LEU A 22 -12.00 -30.51 19.42
N VAL A 23 -11.84 -31.75 19.86
CA VAL A 23 -12.15 -32.92 19.03
C VAL A 23 -13.31 -33.67 19.66
N TYR A 24 -14.33 -33.97 18.86
CA TYR A 24 -15.48 -34.78 19.22
C TYR A 24 -15.48 -36.07 18.42
N ARG A 25 -16.05 -37.13 19.00
CA ARG A 25 -16.29 -38.38 18.30
C ARG A 25 -17.79 -38.65 18.25
N VAL A 26 -18.29 -38.92 17.06
CA VAL A 26 -19.69 -39.26 16.80
C VAL A 26 -19.74 -40.73 16.40
N TYR A 27 -20.54 -41.52 17.10
CA TYR A 27 -20.67 -42.96 16.88
C TYR A 27 -21.97 -43.29 16.13
N ASP A 28 -21.93 -44.37 15.34
CA ASP A 28 -23.09 -44.96 14.67
C ASP A 28 -23.91 -43.98 13.81
N ALA A 29 -23.23 -43.03 13.14
CA ALA A 29 -23.87 -42.11 12.22
C ALA A 29 -24.08 -42.75 10.84
N GLU A 30 -25.27 -42.58 10.27
CA GLU A 30 -25.62 -43.19 8.98
C GLU A 30 -24.98 -42.47 7.78
N SER A 31 -24.49 -41.24 7.98
CA SER A 31 -23.80 -40.43 6.96
C SER A 31 -23.03 -39.27 7.61
N GLU A 32 -22.18 -38.60 6.83
CA GLU A 32 -21.49 -37.37 7.25
C GLU A 32 -22.49 -36.27 7.65
N VAL A 33 -23.61 -36.15 6.94
CA VAL A 33 -24.67 -35.17 7.25
C VAL A 33 -25.34 -35.48 8.58
N ALA A 34 -25.61 -36.77 8.87
CA ALA A 34 -26.15 -37.19 10.15
C ALA A 34 -25.16 -36.92 11.29
N ALA A 35 -23.87 -37.19 11.08
CA ALA A 35 -22.83 -36.90 12.06
C ALA A 35 -22.72 -35.40 12.35
N TYR A 36 -22.83 -34.55 11.32
CA TYR A 36 -22.85 -33.10 11.48
C TYR A 36 -24.08 -32.62 12.26
N ALA A 37 -25.27 -33.17 11.99
CA ALA A 37 -26.51 -32.82 12.68
C ALA A 37 -26.46 -33.18 14.18
N GLU A 38 -25.95 -34.37 14.51
CA GLU A 38 -25.75 -34.81 15.90
C GLU A 38 -24.74 -33.93 16.64
N LEU A 39 -23.65 -33.55 15.96
CA LEU A 39 -22.67 -32.61 16.50
C LEU A 39 -23.31 -31.23 16.74
N ALA A 40 -24.08 -30.70 15.79
CA ALA A 40 -24.75 -29.41 15.90
C ALA A 40 -25.84 -29.37 16.99
N ALA A 41 -26.38 -30.52 17.40
CA ALA A 41 -27.32 -30.63 18.51
C ALA A 41 -26.65 -30.56 19.90
N LEU A 42 -25.33 -30.73 19.98
CA LEU A 42 -24.58 -30.57 21.22
C LEU A 42 -24.45 -29.07 21.60
N PRO A 43 -24.28 -28.74 22.89
CA PRO A 43 -24.00 -27.38 23.34
C PRO A 43 -22.55 -26.98 23.02
N ILE A 44 -22.24 -26.88 21.73
CA ILE A 44 -20.92 -26.51 21.25
C ILE A 44 -20.69 -25.02 21.53
N PRO A 45 -19.57 -24.66 22.18
CA PRO A 45 -19.26 -23.26 22.40
C PRO A 45 -19.02 -22.56 21.06
N SER A 46 -19.65 -21.39 20.85
CA SER A 46 -19.39 -20.52 19.70
C SER A 46 -18.10 -19.71 19.85
N SER A 47 -17.52 -19.70 21.05
CA SER A 47 -16.25 -19.05 21.36
C SER A 47 -15.48 -19.80 22.45
N TYR A 48 -14.15 -19.67 22.42
CA TYR A 48 -13.24 -20.20 23.41
C TYR A 48 -12.54 -19.04 24.12
N THR A 49 -12.67 -18.96 25.45
CA THR A 49 -11.98 -17.97 26.28
C THR A 49 -10.69 -18.57 26.84
N PHE A 50 -9.56 -17.93 26.57
CA PHE A 50 -8.24 -18.37 27.01
C PHE A 50 -7.92 -17.86 28.42
N PRO A 51 -7.00 -18.50 29.15
CA PRO A 51 -6.53 -18.01 30.45
C PRO A 51 -6.03 -16.57 30.42
N SER A 52 -5.46 -16.11 29.31
CA SER A 52 -5.08 -14.70 29.08
C SER A 52 -6.24 -13.71 29.02
N GLY A 53 -7.50 -14.17 29.04
CA GLY A 53 -8.70 -13.35 28.87
C GLY A 53 -9.04 -13.04 27.41
N LYS A 54 -8.23 -13.50 26.46
CA LYS A 54 -8.53 -13.39 25.02
C LYS A 54 -9.62 -14.38 24.63
N VAL A 55 -10.31 -14.08 23.53
CA VAL A 55 -11.41 -14.89 23.01
C VAL A 55 -11.15 -15.22 21.54
N ALA A 56 -11.31 -16.49 21.17
CA ALA A 56 -11.38 -16.92 19.78
C ALA A 56 -12.79 -17.41 19.45
N THR A 57 -13.26 -17.19 18.24
CA THR A 57 -14.56 -17.69 17.77
C THR A 57 -14.38 -19.01 17.03
N LEU A 58 -15.44 -19.83 16.98
CA LEU A 58 -15.45 -21.04 16.18
C LEU A 58 -15.29 -20.67 14.70
N ASN A 59 -14.18 -21.10 14.08
CA ASN A 59 -13.80 -20.76 12.72
C ASN A 59 -14.13 -21.88 11.72
N ALA A 60 -13.93 -23.13 12.12
CA ALA A 60 -14.18 -24.28 11.25
C ALA A 60 -14.61 -25.53 12.04
N ILE A 61 -15.41 -26.37 11.40
CA ILE A 61 -15.70 -27.74 11.84
C ILE A 61 -15.26 -28.67 10.72
N GLY A 62 -14.20 -29.44 10.94
CA GLY A 62 -13.77 -30.50 10.04
C GLY A 62 -14.29 -31.84 10.53
N ILE A 63 -15.00 -32.59 9.69
CA ILE A 63 -15.46 -33.95 10.00
C ILE A 63 -14.66 -34.94 9.16
N ARG A 64 -14.21 -36.03 9.78
CA ARG A 64 -13.49 -37.11 9.13
C ARG A 64 -14.01 -38.45 9.59
N GLU A 65 -14.32 -39.34 8.66
CA GLU A 65 -14.65 -40.72 8.97
C GLU A 65 -13.41 -41.47 9.50
N ILE A 66 -13.56 -42.22 10.58
CA ILE A 66 -12.44 -42.94 11.23
C ILE A 66 -12.67 -44.44 11.35
N ALA A 67 -13.92 -44.92 11.24
CA ALA A 67 -14.25 -46.34 11.25
C ALA A 67 -15.65 -46.58 10.67
N GLU A 68 -15.84 -47.75 10.08
CA GLU A 68 -17.14 -48.29 9.68
C GLU A 68 -17.53 -49.45 10.61
N SER A 69 -18.82 -49.56 10.92
CA SER A 69 -19.37 -50.63 11.77
C SER A 69 -20.72 -51.12 11.20
N ALA A 70 -21.18 -52.29 11.66
CA ALA A 70 -22.46 -52.85 11.21
C ALA A 70 -23.69 -51.98 11.53
N SER A 71 -23.55 -51.04 12.49
CA SER A 71 -24.59 -50.09 12.92
C SER A 71 -24.44 -48.68 12.32
N GLY A 72 -23.38 -48.41 11.54
CA GLY A 72 -23.10 -47.10 10.94
C GLY A 72 -21.62 -46.72 10.97
N PHE A 73 -21.32 -45.44 10.71
CA PHE A 73 -19.97 -44.90 10.67
C PHE A 73 -19.61 -44.16 11.96
N THR A 74 -18.34 -44.21 12.33
CA THR A 74 -17.78 -43.38 13.40
C THR A 74 -17.00 -42.22 12.77
N TYR A 75 -17.33 -41.00 13.19
CA TYR A 75 -16.68 -39.78 12.74
C TYR A 75 -15.90 -39.11 13.86
N GLU A 76 -14.82 -38.43 13.49
CA GLU A 76 -14.07 -37.52 14.32
C GLU A 76 -14.28 -36.09 13.79
N ALA A 77 -14.79 -35.22 14.64
CA ALA A 77 -15.06 -33.83 14.33
C ALA A 77 -14.05 -32.94 15.07
N THR A 78 -13.26 -32.18 14.34
CA THR A 78 -12.32 -31.19 14.88
C THR A 78 -12.93 -29.80 14.73
N LEU A 79 -13.17 -29.14 15.86
CA LEU A 79 -13.63 -27.77 15.96
C LEU A 79 -12.41 -26.87 16.15
N SER A 80 -12.13 -26.02 15.17
CA SER A 80 -11.01 -25.08 15.22
C SER A 80 -11.51 -23.69 15.60
N PHE A 81 -10.98 -23.15 16.69
CA PHE A 81 -11.22 -21.79 17.18
C PHE A 81 -9.99 -20.94 16.87
N SER A 82 -10.20 -19.77 16.30
CA SER A 82 -9.15 -18.79 16.07
C SER A 82 -9.72 -17.37 16.07
N THR A 83 -8.84 -16.38 16.22
CA THR A 83 -9.17 -14.96 16.02
C THR A 83 -9.21 -14.56 14.54
N TYR A 84 -9.25 -15.52 13.64
CA TYR A 84 -9.32 -15.25 12.21
C TYR A 84 -10.71 -14.71 11.87
N GLU A 85 -10.80 -13.41 11.66
CA GLU A 85 -11.96 -12.80 11.02
C GLU A 85 -11.79 -12.90 9.49
N PRO A 86 -12.57 -13.72 8.79
CA PRO A 86 -12.54 -13.74 7.34
C PRO A 86 -12.95 -12.36 6.83
N LYS A 87 -12.10 -11.76 5.97
CA LYS A 87 -12.38 -10.45 5.37
C LYS A 87 -13.75 -10.43 4.72
N GLN A 88 -14.61 -9.51 5.13
CA GLN A 88 -15.96 -9.38 4.60
C GLN A 88 -15.97 -8.65 3.25
N ALA A 89 -17.09 -8.74 2.55
CA ALA A 89 -17.24 -7.98 1.31
C ALA A 89 -17.23 -6.48 1.64
N ASN A 90 -16.45 -5.73 0.88
CA ASN A 90 -16.14 -4.31 1.05
C ASN A 90 -15.17 -3.97 2.19
N ASP A 91 -14.56 -4.95 2.84
CA ASP A 91 -13.41 -4.68 3.71
C ASP A 91 -12.28 -4.02 2.91
N VAL A 92 -11.55 -3.15 3.59
CA VAL A 92 -10.44 -2.39 3.02
C VAL A 92 -9.21 -2.54 3.91
N ASP A 93 -8.12 -2.97 3.32
CA ASP A 93 -6.79 -2.96 3.93
C ASP A 93 -5.96 -1.82 3.33
N TYR A 94 -5.33 -1.03 4.19
CA TYR A 94 -4.47 0.08 3.80
C TYR A 94 -3.03 -0.21 4.23
N GLU A 95 -2.11 -0.10 3.28
CA GLU A 95 -0.67 -0.25 3.49
C GLU A 95 0.04 0.99 2.95
N PHE A 96 1.03 1.50 3.68
CA PHE A 96 1.83 2.63 3.23
C PHE A 96 3.31 2.35 3.40
N GLU A 97 4.10 2.98 2.54
CA GLU A 97 5.55 3.01 2.58
C GLU A 97 5.99 4.47 2.56
N ALA A 98 6.65 4.89 3.64
CA ALA A 98 7.30 6.19 3.75
C ALA A 98 8.82 5.96 3.76
N GLY A 99 9.47 6.35 2.68
CA GLY A 99 10.90 6.13 2.46
C GLY A 99 11.58 7.35 1.86
N ALA A 100 12.73 7.12 1.24
CA ALA A 100 13.44 8.14 0.49
C ALA A 100 13.77 7.66 -0.92
N GLN A 101 13.86 8.60 -1.86
CA GLN A 101 14.26 8.38 -3.22
C GLN A 101 15.37 9.35 -3.58
N SER A 102 16.45 8.84 -4.17
CA SER A 102 17.54 9.66 -4.67
C SER A 102 17.09 10.46 -5.90
N VAL A 103 17.25 11.78 -5.86
CA VAL A 103 16.93 12.72 -6.93
C VAL A 103 18.13 13.64 -7.18
N THR A 104 18.40 13.97 -8.44
CA THR A 104 19.45 14.93 -8.78
C THR A 104 18.98 16.36 -8.53
N LEU A 105 19.65 17.06 -7.62
CA LEU A 105 19.43 18.47 -7.34
C LEU A 105 20.51 19.30 -8.00
N THR A 106 20.11 20.23 -8.86
CA THR A 106 21.05 21.12 -9.58
C THR A 106 21.21 22.48 -8.90
N HIS A 107 20.23 22.92 -8.11
CA HIS A 107 20.25 24.22 -7.44
C HIS A 107 19.91 24.08 -5.97
N ALA A 108 20.67 24.78 -5.13
CA ALA A 108 20.46 24.80 -3.69
C ALA A 108 19.32 25.75 -3.31
N THR A 109 18.68 25.48 -2.17
CA THR A 109 17.72 26.42 -1.57
C THR A 109 18.43 27.67 -1.04
N ALA A 110 19.66 27.51 -0.52
CA ALA A 110 20.52 28.58 -0.05
C ALA A 110 21.99 28.26 -0.31
N THR A 111 22.81 29.30 -0.49
CA THR A 111 24.26 29.17 -0.71
C THR A 111 24.98 30.26 0.05
N THR A 112 26.04 29.88 0.79
CA THR A 112 26.96 30.81 1.44
C THR A 112 28.34 30.61 0.83
N ALA A 113 28.95 31.67 0.31
CA ALA A 113 30.26 31.63 -0.33
C ALA A 113 31.36 32.10 0.62
N PHE A 114 32.53 31.45 0.55
CA PHE A 114 33.73 31.83 1.29
C PHE A 114 34.90 31.99 0.31
N THR A 115 35.69 33.04 0.46
CA THR A 115 36.82 33.34 -0.42
C THR A 115 38.11 33.58 0.37
N GLY A 116 39.25 33.14 -0.19
CA GLY A 116 40.57 33.43 0.34
C GLY A 116 41.30 34.51 -0.46
N GLY A 117 42.10 35.33 0.24
CA GLY A 117 43.09 36.23 -0.39
C GLY A 117 42.50 37.41 -1.17
N GLY A 118 41.40 38.01 -0.71
CA GLY A 118 40.79 39.20 -1.34
C GLY A 118 40.11 38.93 -2.69
N ARG A 119 39.85 37.66 -3.03
CA ARG A 119 39.16 37.27 -4.26
C ARG A 119 37.64 37.35 -4.10
N THR A 120 36.94 37.53 -5.21
CA THR A 120 35.48 37.47 -5.29
C THR A 120 35.05 36.07 -5.75
N ALA A 121 34.06 35.47 -5.07
CA ALA A 121 33.48 34.19 -5.48
C ALA A 121 32.59 34.43 -6.71
N PRO A 122 32.69 33.60 -7.77
CA PRO A 122 31.74 33.65 -8.87
C PRO A 122 30.32 33.31 -8.38
N ASP A 123 29.33 34.06 -8.86
CA ASP A 123 27.92 33.78 -8.59
C ASP A 123 27.36 32.76 -9.59
N PHE A 124 27.18 31.52 -9.14
CA PHE A 124 26.55 30.45 -9.93
C PHE A 124 25.04 30.37 -9.73
N LYS A 125 24.39 31.40 -9.17
CA LYS A 125 22.93 31.44 -8.95
C LYS A 125 22.42 30.19 -8.24
N ARG A 126 23.09 29.81 -7.15
CA ARG A 126 22.83 28.61 -6.33
C ARG A 126 23.07 27.27 -7.04
N GLY A 127 23.74 27.25 -8.19
CA GLY A 127 24.16 26.01 -8.85
C GLY A 127 25.06 25.16 -7.95
N ILE A 128 24.82 23.85 -7.93
CA ILE A 128 25.59 22.88 -7.12
C ILE A 128 26.50 22.06 -8.02
N ASN A 129 27.67 21.67 -7.49
CA ASN A 129 28.66 20.84 -8.18
C ASN A 129 29.02 21.42 -9.56
N VAL A 130 29.53 22.64 -9.54
CA VAL A 130 29.86 23.38 -10.76
C VAL A 130 31.26 22.98 -11.23
N SER A 131 31.39 22.65 -12.51
CA SER A 131 32.64 22.27 -13.14
C SER A 131 33.60 23.46 -13.31
N ALA A 132 34.86 23.18 -13.67
CA ALA A 132 35.88 24.22 -13.85
C ALA A 132 35.49 25.26 -14.92
N ASP A 133 34.81 24.83 -15.99
CA ASP A 133 34.26 25.66 -17.07
C ASP A 133 32.94 26.37 -16.73
N GLY A 134 32.42 26.19 -15.51
CA GLY A 134 31.27 26.93 -14.99
C GLY A 134 29.91 26.29 -15.22
N LYS A 135 29.84 25.01 -15.62
CA LYS A 135 28.58 24.27 -15.86
C LYS A 135 28.07 23.59 -14.61
N ILE A 136 26.76 23.61 -14.41
CA ILE A 136 26.11 23.03 -13.22
C ILE A 136 25.88 21.53 -13.45
N GLN A 137 26.49 20.67 -12.62
CA GLN A 137 26.28 19.21 -12.69
C GLN A 137 25.20 18.71 -11.73
N GLY A 138 25.08 19.37 -10.57
CA GLY A 138 24.21 18.90 -9.49
C GLY A 138 24.77 17.71 -8.71
N ILE A 139 24.02 17.32 -7.68
CA ILE A 139 24.33 16.21 -6.78
C ILE A 139 23.11 15.32 -6.59
N SER A 140 23.34 14.06 -6.22
CA SER A 140 22.28 13.17 -5.78
C SER A 140 21.92 13.47 -4.33
N VAL A 141 20.63 13.65 -4.04
CA VAL A 141 20.11 13.82 -2.68
C VAL A 141 18.87 12.97 -2.47
N ASP A 142 18.75 12.39 -1.28
CA ASP A 142 17.56 11.65 -0.89
C ASP A 142 16.40 12.60 -0.57
N ARG A 143 15.27 12.41 -1.26
CA ARG A 143 14.01 13.14 -1.04
C ARG A 143 12.96 12.18 -0.47
N PRO A 144 12.08 12.63 0.45
CA PRO A 144 11.00 11.81 0.95
C PRO A 144 10.14 11.27 -0.19
N ARG A 145 9.86 9.96 -0.14
CA ARG A 145 8.93 9.26 -1.03
C ARG A 145 7.81 8.68 -0.18
N PHE A 146 6.59 8.81 -0.67
CA PHE A 146 5.43 8.15 -0.07
C PHE A 146 4.68 7.39 -1.15
N SER A 147 4.41 6.12 -0.88
CA SER A 147 3.55 5.27 -1.70
C SER A 147 2.60 4.52 -0.79
N PHE A 148 1.43 4.19 -1.31
CA PHE A 148 0.46 3.41 -0.56
C PHE A 148 -0.29 2.46 -1.47
N SER A 149 -0.78 1.39 -0.88
CA SER A 149 -1.68 0.47 -1.54
C SER A 149 -2.92 0.22 -0.71
N VAL A 150 -4.02 0.06 -1.43
CA VAL A 150 -5.33 -0.24 -0.86
C VAL A 150 -5.75 -1.59 -1.39
N THR A 151 -6.12 -2.53 -0.53
CA THR A 151 -6.74 -3.79 -0.97
C THR A 151 -8.20 -3.77 -0.57
N LYS A 152 -9.10 -3.81 -1.55
CA LYS A 152 -10.55 -3.89 -1.32
C LYS A 152 -11.08 -5.26 -1.68
N TYR A 153 -11.85 -5.85 -0.77
CA TYR A 153 -12.46 -7.17 -0.92
C TYR A 153 -13.82 -7.05 -1.59
N TRP A 154 -13.86 -6.93 -2.91
CA TRP A 154 -15.11 -6.78 -3.65
C TRP A 154 -15.96 -8.06 -3.66
N PRO A 155 -17.30 -7.96 -3.72
CA PRO A 155 -18.12 -9.06 -4.23
C PRO A 155 -17.68 -9.43 -5.65
N VAL A 156 -17.62 -10.72 -5.99
CA VAL A 156 -17.18 -11.16 -7.33
C VAL A 156 -17.99 -10.51 -8.46
N ALA A 157 -19.30 -10.33 -8.25
CA ALA A 157 -20.19 -9.67 -9.22
C ALA A 157 -19.86 -8.18 -9.48
N SER A 158 -19.12 -7.52 -8.59
CA SER A 158 -18.75 -6.10 -8.74
C SER A 158 -17.53 -5.90 -9.64
N VAL A 159 -16.62 -6.89 -9.73
CA VAL A 159 -15.38 -6.80 -10.53
C VAL A 159 -15.64 -7.34 -11.94
N THR A 160 -16.48 -6.62 -12.69
CA THR A 160 -16.80 -6.94 -14.09
C THR A 160 -15.66 -6.56 -15.04
N THR A 161 -15.69 -7.07 -16.28
CA THR A 161 -14.75 -6.63 -17.33
C THR A 161 -14.84 -5.12 -17.59
N ALA A 162 -16.04 -4.54 -17.52
CA ALA A 162 -16.22 -3.08 -17.66
C ALA A 162 -15.49 -2.31 -16.54
N TYR A 163 -15.59 -2.79 -15.30
CA TYR A 163 -14.86 -2.23 -14.17
C TYR A 163 -13.33 -2.35 -14.37
N GLN A 164 -12.84 -3.51 -14.82
CA GLN A 164 -11.42 -3.71 -15.11
C GLN A 164 -10.89 -2.75 -16.19
N LEU A 165 -11.71 -2.42 -17.20
CA LEU A 165 -11.35 -1.44 -18.23
C LEU A 165 -11.33 0.00 -17.70
N ILE A 166 -12.22 0.36 -16.77
CA ILE A 166 -12.16 1.66 -16.06
C ILE A 166 -10.83 1.77 -15.30
N VAL A 167 -10.49 0.73 -14.52
CA VAL A 167 -9.23 0.68 -13.78
C VAL A 167 -8.04 0.78 -14.74
N ALA A 168 -8.04 0.04 -15.85
CA ALA A 168 -6.99 0.10 -16.86
C ALA A 168 -6.83 1.50 -17.47
N GLY A 169 -7.93 2.21 -17.73
CA GLY A 169 -7.93 3.56 -18.30
C GLY A 169 -7.40 4.67 -17.38
N LEU A 170 -7.24 4.37 -16.08
CA LEU A 170 -6.67 5.28 -15.09
C LEU A 170 -5.19 5.04 -14.83
N VAL A 171 -4.62 3.92 -15.28
CA VAL A 171 -3.21 3.59 -15.02
C VAL A 171 -2.30 4.68 -15.57
N GLY A 172 -1.40 5.16 -14.72
CA GLY A 172 -0.45 6.23 -15.04
C GLY A 172 -1.01 7.65 -14.90
N LYS A 173 -2.32 7.83 -14.72
CA LYS A 173 -2.94 9.15 -14.52
C LYS A 173 -2.71 9.67 -13.10
N VAL A 174 -2.95 10.97 -12.93
CA VAL A 174 -2.96 11.64 -11.62
C VAL A 174 -4.38 11.98 -11.19
N ASN A 175 -4.63 12.06 -9.88
CA ASN A 175 -5.94 12.39 -9.36
C ASN A 175 -6.39 13.80 -9.79
N ASN A 176 -7.59 13.92 -10.33
CA ASN A 176 -8.17 15.22 -10.72
C ASN A 176 -8.82 16.00 -9.54
N ALA A 177 -9.05 15.33 -8.42
CA ALA A 177 -9.67 15.85 -7.21
C ALA A 177 -8.96 15.30 -5.97
N THR A 178 -9.32 15.80 -4.79
CA THR A 178 -8.78 15.29 -3.52
C THR A 178 -9.00 13.78 -3.41
N TYR A 179 -7.96 13.03 -3.08
CA TYR A 179 -7.99 11.57 -3.00
C TYR A 179 -7.22 11.11 -1.76
N TYR A 180 -7.85 10.35 -0.86
CA TYR A 180 -7.27 9.95 0.44
C TYR A 180 -6.73 11.13 1.27
N GLY A 181 -7.41 12.29 1.21
CA GLY A 181 -6.97 13.52 1.88
C GLY A 181 -5.80 14.24 1.21
N LEU A 182 -5.29 13.73 0.09
CA LEU A 182 -4.19 14.32 -0.68
C LEU A 182 -4.75 15.19 -1.81
N ALA A 183 -4.08 16.31 -2.08
CA ALA A 183 -4.55 17.33 -3.02
C ALA A 183 -4.68 16.82 -4.47
N ALA A 184 -5.48 17.49 -5.30
CA ALA A 184 -5.53 17.20 -6.74
C ALA A 184 -4.14 17.32 -7.38
N GLY A 185 -3.81 16.41 -8.28
CA GLY A 185 -2.54 16.34 -9.00
C GLY A 185 -1.35 15.80 -8.19
N SER A 186 -1.54 15.37 -6.95
CA SER A 186 -0.46 14.86 -6.08
C SER A 186 -0.36 13.33 -6.02
N VAL A 187 -1.40 12.60 -6.44
CA VAL A 187 -1.45 11.13 -6.39
C VAL A 187 -1.46 10.55 -7.79
N ARG A 188 -0.54 9.63 -8.07
CA ARG A 188 -0.47 8.89 -9.34
C ARG A 188 -0.89 7.45 -9.13
N PHE A 189 -1.74 6.94 -10.01
CA PHE A 189 -2.18 5.55 -9.97
C PHE A 189 -1.21 4.67 -10.75
N LEU A 190 -0.55 3.73 -10.06
CA LEU A 190 0.39 2.79 -10.67
C LEU A 190 -0.31 1.58 -11.29
N GLY A 191 -1.55 1.33 -10.92
CA GLY A 191 -2.36 0.21 -11.40
C GLY A 191 -2.91 -0.64 -10.26
N ALA A 192 -3.64 -1.68 -10.64
CA ALA A 192 -4.22 -2.62 -9.70
C ALA A 192 -3.99 -4.07 -10.15
N ARG A 193 -4.06 -4.98 -9.18
CA ARG A 193 -4.04 -6.42 -9.41
C ARG A 193 -5.08 -7.08 -8.52
N GLY A 194 -5.71 -8.13 -9.00
CA GLY A 194 -6.64 -8.90 -8.18
C GLY A 194 -6.75 -10.33 -8.65
N ARG A 195 -7.23 -11.19 -7.76
CA ARG A 195 -7.51 -12.61 -8.03
C ARG A 195 -8.73 -13.01 -7.23
N ILE A 196 -9.63 -13.79 -7.83
CA ILE A 196 -10.78 -14.37 -7.12
C ILE A 196 -10.29 -15.27 -5.98
N ALA A 197 -10.87 -15.09 -4.80
CA ALA A 197 -10.62 -15.87 -3.59
C ALA A 197 -11.96 -16.22 -2.94
N GLY A 198 -12.43 -17.45 -3.16
CA GLY A 198 -13.76 -17.89 -2.71
C GLY A 198 -14.87 -17.10 -3.39
N ASP A 199 -15.73 -16.47 -2.59
CA ASP A 199 -16.85 -15.63 -3.00
C ASP A 199 -16.47 -14.14 -3.18
N LYS A 200 -15.19 -13.81 -3.02
CA LYS A 200 -14.66 -12.43 -3.05
C LYS A 200 -13.64 -12.25 -4.15
N PHE A 201 -13.41 -10.98 -4.48
CA PHE A 201 -12.40 -10.54 -5.42
C PHE A 201 -11.53 -9.46 -4.76
N PRO A 202 -10.51 -9.83 -3.97
CA PRO A 202 -9.53 -8.88 -3.46
C PRO A 202 -8.78 -8.21 -4.60
N VAL A 203 -8.87 -6.88 -4.68
CA VAL A 203 -8.15 -6.05 -5.64
C VAL A 203 -7.25 -5.09 -4.88
N THR A 204 -5.94 -5.17 -5.13
CA THR A 204 -4.92 -4.27 -4.58
C THR A 204 -4.61 -3.17 -5.60
N TYR A 205 -4.86 -1.92 -5.23
CA TYR A 205 -4.56 -0.69 -5.97
C TYR A 205 -3.27 -0.08 -5.43
N ARG A 206 -2.39 0.39 -6.31
CA ARG A 206 -1.10 0.97 -5.92
C ARG A 206 -1.03 2.43 -6.36
N PHE A 207 -0.56 3.28 -5.46
CA PHE A 207 -0.46 4.71 -5.66
C PHE A 207 0.90 5.24 -5.21
N GLU A 208 1.35 6.29 -5.87
CA GLU A 208 2.47 7.09 -5.42
C GLU A 208 2.01 8.52 -5.16
N PHE A 209 2.62 9.14 -4.17
CA PHE A 209 2.40 10.54 -3.83
C PHE A 209 3.64 11.37 -4.12
N SER A 210 3.40 12.55 -4.69
CA SER A 210 4.39 13.62 -4.76
C SER A 210 3.69 14.92 -4.38
N PRO A 211 4.24 15.71 -3.44
CA PRO A 211 3.56 16.92 -2.96
C PRO A 211 3.50 17.99 -4.06
N ASN A 212 2.42 18.76 -4.07
CA ASN A 212 2.36 19.99 -4.85
C ASN A 212 3.28 21.03 -4.20
N GLU A 213 4.07 21.73 -5.00
CA GLU A 213 5.05 22.70 -4.52
C GLU A 213 4.71 24.09 -5.07
N SER A 214 4.84 25.11 -4.22
CA SER A 214 4.68 26.51 -4.59
C SER A 214 5.85 27.31 -4.03
N GLY A 215 6.15 28.46 -4.64
CA GLY A 215 7.30 29.28 -4.23
C GLY A 215 8.66 28.64 -4.54
N VAL A 216 8.70 27.63 -5.41
CA VAL A 216 9.96 26.99 -5.83
C VAL A 216 10.82 28.03 -6.54
N SER A 217 12.12 27.99 -6.26
CA SER A 217 13.09 28.91 -6.86
C SER A 217 14.25 28.14 -7.50
N VAL A 218 14.66 28.59 -8.69
CA VAL A 218 15.79 28.07 -9.45
C VAL A 218 16.69 29.25 -9.81
N GLY A 219 17.78 29.41 -9.06
CA GLY A 219 18.57 30.64 -9.10
C GLY A 219 17.72 31.86 -8.73
N ASP A 220 17.66 32.85 -9.62
CA ASP A 220 16.90 34.08 -9.43
C ASP A 220 15.44 33.97 -9.92
N ILE A 221 15.09 32.86 -10.60
CA ILE A 221 13.71 32.59 -11.04
C ILE A 221 12.95 32.06 -9.82
N SER A 222 11.94 32.79 -9.36
CA SER A 222 11.18 32.49 -8.16
C SER A 222 9.68 32.33 -8.44
N SER A 223 8.91 31.99 -7.40
CA SER A 223 7.44 31.86 -7.47
C SER A 223 6.96 30.77 -8.44
N ILE A 224 7.79 29.75 -8.69
CA ILE A 224 7.41 28.61 -9.52
C ILE A 224 6.45 27.73 -8.72
N SER A 225 5.35 27.34 -9.36
CA SER A 225 4.38 26.40 -8.80
C SER A 225 4.26 25.20 -9.71
N ARG A 226 4.15 24.00 -9.11
CA ARG A 226 3.97 22.74 -9.83
C ARG A 226 3.14 21.77 -9.01
N THR A 227 2.43 20.88 -9.68
CA THR A 227 1.88 19.70 -9.02
C THR A 227 2.95 18.63 -8.83
N GLY A 228 2.67 17.65 -7.98
CA GLY A 228 3.65 16.61 -7.63
C GLY A 228 4.28 15.90 -8.82
N TRP A 229 3.51 15.70 -9.88
CA TRP A 229 3.89 14.93 -11.07
C TRP A 229 4.17 15.78 -12.30
N GLN A 230 4.35 17.09 -12.13
CA GLN A 230 4.89 17.99 -13.14
C GLN A 230 6.42 18.08 -13.03
N TYR A 231 7.09 18.12 -14.17
CA TYR A 231 8.56 18.14 -14.23
C TYR A 231 9.08 19.53 -14.55
N LEU A 232 10.12 19.96 -13.83
CA LEU A 232 10.81 21.21 -14.10
C LEU A 232 11.97 20.96 -15.05
N ASP A 233 11.95 21.65 -16.19
CA ASP A 233 13.09 21.72 -17.09
C ASP A 233 13.71 23.12 -17.03
N VAL A 234 15.02 23.18 -16.83
CA VAL A 234 15.74 24.44 -16.61
C VAL A 234 16.60 24.71 -17.83
N TYR A 235 16.17 25.68 -18.63
CA TYR A 235 16.98 26.21 -19.72
C TYR A 235 18.00 27.19 -19.14
N ARG A 236 19.27 26.93 -19.47
CA ARG A 236 20.44 27.67 -18.95
C ARG A 236 21.17 28.37 -20.09
N HIS A 237 21.88 29.43 -19.75
CA HIS A 237 22.81 30.10 -20.65
C HIS A 237 24.08 30.52 -19.91
N THR A 238 25.14 30.76 -20.67
CA THR A 238 26.42 31.22 -20.10
C THR A 238 26.48 32.74 -20.06
N VAL A 239 26.84 33.28 -18.90
CA VAL A 239 27.12 34.70 -18.68
C VAL A 239 28.54 34.88 -18.13
N VAL A 240 29.07 36.10 -18.19
CA VAL A 240 30.33 36.46 -17.53
C VAL A 240 29.98 37.16 -16.22
N ASP A 241 30.50 36.64 -15.11
CA ASP A 241 30.54 37.35 -13.85
C ASP A 241 31.69 38.37 -13.90
N ASP A 242 31.35 39.64 -14.06
CA ASP A 242 32.33 40.72 -14.18
C ASP A 242 33.11 41.00 -12.88
N ASN A 243 32.58 40.63 -11.72
CA ASN A 243 33.27 40.84 -10.45
C ASN A 243 34.29 39.72 -10.20
N ALA A 244 33.94 38.49 -10.55
CA ALA A 244 34.81 37.33 -10.40
C ALA A 244 35.65 37.01 -11.65
N LYS A 245 35.41 37.72 -12.77
CA LYS A 245 36.03 37.51 -14.09
C LYS A 245 35.97 36.06 -14.56
N LYS A 246 34.81 35.40 -14.36
CA LYS A 246 34.59 33.98 -14.70
C LYS A 246 33.31 33.79 -15.49
N LYS A 247 33.31 32.81 -16.40
CA LYS A 247 32.08 32.35 -17.08
C LYS A 247 31.28 31.47 -16.12
N THR A 248 29.99 31.74 -16.01
CA THR A 248 29.06 31.03 -15.14
C THR A 248 27.83 30.62 -15.97
N GLU A 249 27.39 29.38 -15.80
CA GLU A 249 26.10 28.93 -16.31
C GLU A 249 25.00 29.33 -15.33
N VAL A 250 23.98 30.02 -15.81
CA VAL A 250 22.87 30.52 -14.98
C VAL A 250 21.51 30.15 -15.58
N PRO A 251 20.46 29.97 -14.76
CA PRO A 251 19.10 29.78 -15.24
C PRO A 251 18.64 30.97 -16.08
N HIS A 252 18.06 30.70 -17.26
CA HIS A 252 17.37 31.69 -18.10
C HIS A 252 15.86 31.58 -17.94
N SER A 253 15.33 30.37 -18.05
CA SER A 253 13.90 30.09 -17.97
C SER A 253 13.66 28.69 -17.41
N VAL A 254 12.53 28.51 -16.72
CA VAL A 254 12.07 27.21 -16.23
C VAL A 254 10.75 26.87 -16.90
N TYR A 255 10.66 25.65 -17.45
CA TYR A 255 9.45 25.10 -18.02
C TYR A 255 8.85 24.08 -17.06
N VAL A 256 7.53 24.12 -16.87
CA VAL A 256 6.79 23.15 -16.07
C VAL A 256 6.00 22.25 -17.02
N HIS A 257 6.43 20.99 -17.13
CA HIS A 257 5.84 20.02 -18.03
C HIS A 257 4.78 19.17 -17.33
N THR A 258 3.59 19.12 -17.91
CA THR A 258 2.55 18.16 -17.53
C THR A 258 2.71 16.92 -18.40
N VAL A 259 3.08 15.80 -17.78
CA VAL A 259 3.36 14.53 -18.47
C VAL A 259 2.27 13.48 -18.23
N TYR A 260 1.51 13.64 -17.15
CA TYR A 260 0.42 12.74 -16.79
C TYR A 260 -0.92 13.44 -16.85
N ASP A 261 -1.86 12.83 -17.55
CA ASP A 261 -3.22 13.33 -17.64
C ASP A 261 -3.96 13.16 -16.31
N PRO A 262 -4.87 14.08 -15.97
CA PRO A 262 -5.77 13.91 -14.84
C PRO A 262 -6.79 12.79 -15.10
N GLY A 263 -7.15 12.06 -14.05
CA GLY A 263 -8.16 11.01 -14.04
C GLY A 263 -9.05 11.10 -12.81
N ASP A 264 -10.32 10.73 -12.97
CA ASP A 264 -11.28 10.68 -11.87
C ASP A 264 -11.13 9.37 -11.08
N PHE A 265 -10.41 9.46 -9.96
CA PHE A 265 -10.14 8.30 -9.11
C PHE A 265 -11.35 7.87 -8.28
N SER A 266 -12.43 8.66 -8.20
CA SER A 266 -13.66 8.23 -7.55
C SER A 266 -14.26 6.98 -8.22
N THR A 267 -14.00 6.81 -9.52
CA THR A 267 -14.45 5.65 -10.31
C THR A 267 -13.74 4.33 -9.94
N LEU A 268 -12.63 4.39 -9.20
CA LEU A 268 -11.99 3.19 -8.65
C LEU A 268 -12.83 2.57 -7.53
N GLY A 269 -13.68 3.36 -6.85
CA GLY A 269 -14.55 2.89 -5.77
C GLY A 269 -13.78 2.45 -4.52
N VAL A 270 -12.59 3.01 -4.29
CA VAL A 270 -11.74 2.83 -3.11
C VAL A 270 -11.41 4.17 -2.48
#